data_AF-J4KSG6-F1
#
_entry.id   AF-J4KSG6-F1
#
_cell.length_a   1.000
_cell.length_b   1.000
_cell.length_c   1.000
_cell.angle_alpha   90.00
_cell.angle_beta   90.00
_cell.angle_gamma   90.00
#
_symmetry.space_group_name_H-M   'P 1'
#
loop_
_entity.id
_entity.type
_entity.pdbx_description
1 polymer ?
#
loop_
_entity_poly.entity_id
_entity_poly.type
_entity_poly.pdbx_seq_one_letter_code
_entity_poly.pdbx_strand_id
1 'polypeptide(L)' 'MLEAKQIAKELINQYGEDAATIAMLKSAEFAANLDQENWYIWEQVIIYIKEITDLKILDS' A
#
# COMPACT_ATOMS: atom_id res chain seq x y z
N MET A 1 4.04 11.47 3.13
CA MET A 1 2.79 11.35 2.34
C MET A 1 3.02 11.11 0.85
N LEU A 2 3.87 11.87 0.14
CA LEU A 2 4.22 11.57 -1.27
C LEU A 2 4.86 10.18 -1.45
N GLU A 3 5.67 9.78 -0.47
CA GLU A 3 6.38 8.49 -0.46
C GLU A 3 5.44 7.28 -0.50
N ALA A 4 4.42 7.24 0.38
CA ALA A 4 3.44 6.15 0.41
C ALA A 4 2.70 5.98 -0.93
N LYS A 5 2.41 7.10 -1.62
CA LYS A 5 1.76 7.07 -2.94
C LYS A 5 2.69 6.54 -4.04
N GLN A 6 4.00 6.81 -3.98
CA GLN A 6 4.97 6.23 -4.92
C GLN A 6 5.11 4.73 -4.69
N ILE A 7 5.28 4.31 -3.43
CA ILE A 7 5.35 2.89 -3.05
C ILE A 7 4.09 2.15 -3.51
N ALA A 8 2.90 2.73 -3.30
CA ALA A 8 1.64 2.15 -3.78
C ALA A 8 1.64 1.91 -5.30
N LYS A 9 2.08 2.88 -6.09
CA LYS A 9 2.18 2.73 -7.56
C LYS A 9 3.19 1.67 -7.97
N GLU A 10 4.34 1.64 -7.31
CA GLU A 10 5.37 0.64 -7.58
C GLU A 10 4.88 -0.77 -7.25
N LEU A 11 4.14 -0.94 -6.15
CA LEU A 11 3.54 -2.22 -5.77
C LEU A 11 2.48 -2.66 -6.77
N ILE A 12 1.58 -1.76 -7.19
CA ILE A 12 0.58 -2.08 -8.21
C ILE A 12 1.26 -2.47 -9.53
N ASN A 13 2.33 -1.78 -9.92
CA ASN A 13 3.03 -2.08 -11.17
C ASN A 13 3.76 -3.44 -11.13
N GLN A 14 4.29 -3.83 -9.97
CA GLN A 14 5.04 -5.08 -9.81
C GLN A 14 4.15 -6.30 -9.51
N TYR A 15 3.09 -6.08 -8.74
CA TYR A 15 2.30 -7.16 -8.13
C TYR A 15 0.82 -7.12 -8.50
N GLY A 16 0.35 -6.08 -9.22
CA GLY A 16 -1.03 -5.98 -9.68
C GLY A 16 -2.04 -6.08 -8.53
N GLU A 17 -2.88 -7.11 -8.57
CA GLU A 17 -3.93 -7.39 -7.60
C GLU A 17 -3.37 -7.76 -6.21
N ASP A 18 -2.17 -8.32 -6.15
CA ASP A 18 -1.52 -8.73 -4.89
C ASP A 18 -0.87 -7.56 -4.14
N ALA A 19 -0.81 -6.37 -4.74
CA ALA A 19 -0.18 -5.19 -4.15
C ALA A 19 -0.75 -4.86 -2.75
N ALA A 20 -2.07 -4.96 -2.58
CA ALA A 20 -2.73 -4.70 -1.30
C ALA A 20 -2.34 -5.75 -0.24
N THR A 21 -2.30 -7.03 -0.62
CA THR A 21 -1.89 -8.14 0.25
C THR A 21 -0.46 -7.96 0.74
N ILE A 22 0.46 -7.60 -0.16
CA ILE A 22 1.87 -7.35 0.19
C ILE A 22 1.99 -6.16 1.15
N ALA A 23 1.28 -5.06 0.88
CA ALA A 23 1.29 -3.89 1.75
C ALA A 23 0.72 -4.18 3.15
N MET A 24 -0.31 -5.03 3.24
CA MET A 24 -0.86 -5.50 4.52
C MET A 24 0.14 -6.33 5.31
N LEU A 25 0.86 -7.26 4.66
CA LEU A 25 1.89 -8.07 5.33
C LEU A 25 3.03 -7.20 5.87
N LYS A 26 3.49 -6.22 5.08
CA LYS A 26 4.50 -5.23 5.48
C LYS A 26 4.01 -4.42 6.68
N SER A 27 2.80 -3.89 6.64
CA SER A 27 2.21 -3.13 7.76
C SER A 27 2.18 -3.96 9.04
N ALA A 28 1.72 -5.21 8.96
CA ALA A 28 1.67 -6.13 10.10
C ALA A 28 3.08 -6.44 10.66
N GLU A 29 4.08 -6.60 9.79
CA GLU A 29 5.48 -6.80 10.18
C GLU A 29 6.02 -5.60 10.97
N PHE A 30 5.83 -4.37 10.48
CA PHE A 30 6.30 -3.17 11.20
C PHE A 30 5.56 -2.96 12.53
N ALA A 31 4.26 -3.24 12.57
CA ALA A 31 3.49 -3.22 13.81
C ALA A 31 4.02 -4.22 14.84
N ALA A 32 4.32 -5.46 14.41
CA ALA A 32 4.89 -6.49 15.27
C ALA A 32 6.30 -6.14 15.79
N ASN A 33 7.07 -5.40 15.00
CA ASN A 33 8.41 -4.94 15.35
C ASN A 33 8.43 -3.62 16.17
N LEU A 34 7.27 -3.08 16.55
CA LEU A 34 7.14 -1.77 17.24
C LEU A 34 7.70 -0.58 16.43
N ASP A 35 7.79 -0.72 15.11
CA ASP A 35 8.24 0.33 14.21
C ASP A 35 7.03 1.16 13.74
N GLN A 36 6.64 2.12 14.59
CA GLN A 36 5.43 2.91 14.37
C GLN A 36 5.52 3.84 13.16
N GLU A 37 6.72 4.33 12.85
CA GLU A 37 6.93 5.24 11.71
C GLU A 37 6.69 4.50 10.39
N ASN A 38 7.33 3.34 10.20
CA ASN A 38 7.11 2.54 9.00
C ASN A 38 5.70 1.97 8.97
N TRP A 39 5.16 1.51 10.11
CA TRP A 39 3.77 1.06 10.19
C TRP A 39 2.81 2.13 9.64
N TYR A 40 2.93 3.38 10.07
CA TYR A 40 2.05 4.45 9.61
C TYR A 40 2.20 4.72 8.10
N ILE A 41 3.43 4.64 7.56
CA ILE A 41 3.67 4.78 6.12
C ILE A 41 2.95 3.66 5.35
N TRP A 42 3.06 2.41 5.80
CA TRP A 42 2.46 1.26 5.14
C TRP A 42 0.93 1.24 5.24
N GLU A 43 0.34 1.76 6.31
CA GLU A 43 -1.11 2.02 6.37
C GLU A 43 -1.56 2.99 5.27
N GLN A 44 -0.80 4.07 5.05
CA GLN A 44 -1.10 5.01 3.96
C GLN A 44 -0.91 4.38 2.57
N VAL A 45 0.09 3.49 2.41
CA VAL A 45 0.29 2.72 1.17
C VAL A 45 -0.94 1.88 0.85
N ILE A 46 -1.50 1.16 1.83
CA ILE A 46 -2.70 0.32 1.66
C ILE A 46 -3.89 1.16 1.20
N ILE A 47 -4.09 2.34 1.80
CA ILE A 47 -5.16 3.27 1.42
C ILE A 47 -4.98 3.70 -0.04
N TYR A 48 -3.78 4.16 -0.42
CA TYR A 48 -3.53 4.59 -1.79
C TYR A 48 -3.66 3.46 -2.81
N ILE A 49 -3.25 2.24 -2.48
CA ILE A 49 -3.43 1.09 -3.38
C ILE A 49 -4.92 0.91 -3.67
N LYS A 50 -5.76 0.86 -2.61
CA LYS A 50 -7.21 0.69 -2.76
C LYS A 50 -7.82 1.83 -3.57
N GLU A 51 -7.47 3.09 -3.28
CA GLU A 51 -7.98 4.24 -4.03
C GLU A 51 -7.61 4.15 -5.52
N ILE A 52 -6.36 3.82 -5.85
CA ILE A 52 -5.89 3.75 -7.24
C ILE A 52 -6.55 2.58 -7.98
N THR A 53 -6.68 1.42 -7.34
CA THR A 53 -7.27 0.24 -7.98
C THR A 53 -8.79 0.37 -8.11
N ASP A 54 -9.47 0.97 -7.14
CA ASP A 54 -10.92 1.23 -7.18
C ASP A 54 -11.26 2.27 -8.27
N LEU A 55 -10.47 3.35 -8.39
CA LEU A 55 -10.56 4.31 -9.48
C LEU A 55 -10.39 3.66 -10.87
N LYS A 56 -9.54 2.63 -10.98
CA LYS A 56 -9.32 1.91 -12.24
C LYS A 56 -10.53 1.08 -12.66
N ILE A 57 -11.34 0.60 -11.70
CA ILE A 57 -12.56 -0.17 -11.97
C ILE A 57 -13.69 0.74 -12.49
N LEU A 58 -13.70 2.01 -12.08
CA LEU A 58 -14.70 3.01 -12.52
C LEU A 58 -14.46 3.55 -13.94
N ASP A 59 -13.24 3.43 -14.48
CA ASP A 59 -12.87 3.93 -15.81
C ASP A 59 -12.91 2.84 -16.91
N SER A 60 -13.20 1.58 -16.56
CA SER A 60 -13.26 0.42 -17.49
C SER A 60 -14.66 0.06 -17.95
#